data_AF-A0AAD4K6Y7-F1
#
_entry.id   AF-A0AAD4K6Y7-F1
#
_cell.length_a   1.000
_cell.length_b   1.000
_cell.length_c   1.000
_cell.angle_alpha   90.00
_cell.angle_beta   90.00
_cell.angle_gamma   90.00
#
_symmetry.space_group_name_H-M   'P 1'
#
loop_
_entity.id
_entity.type
_entity.pdbx_description
1 polymer ?
#
loop_
_entity_poly.entity_id
_entity_poly.type
_entity_poly.pdbx_seq_one_letter_code
_entity_poly.pdbx_strand_id
1 'polypeptide(L)'
;MSKSKETGIGTDPECVKRYHLAKSEKVALKDLLQQRLHECGWRKDVEQKIRDTLEERGLANITHEQLSAEIMPQARALVPEGVRKEMVMRVREALES
;
A
#
# COMPACT_ATOMS: atom_id res chain seq x y z
N MET A 1 -26.89 17.12 48.70
CA MET A 1 -26.23 18.23 47.98
C MET A 1 -24.74 17.96 47.98
N SER A 2 -24.25 17.21 46.99
CA SER A 2 -22.81 17.00 46.79
C SER A 2 -22.55 17.07 45.29
N LYS A 3 -22.05 18.23 44.83
CA LYS A 3 -21.50 18.41 43.50
C LYS A 3 -20.06 17.90 43.50
N SER A 4 -19.70 17.07 42.53
CA SER A 4 -18.33 16.79 42.06
C SER A 4 -18.45 15.74 40.95
N LYS A 5 -17.79 15.82 39.80
CA LYS A 5 -16.89 16.81 39.22
C LYS A 5 -16.85 16.43 37.74
N GLU A 6 -17.32 17.31 36.88
CA GLU A 6 -17.18 17.16 35.44
C GLU A 6 -15.68 17.08 35.12
N THR A 7 -15.24 15.94 34.59
CA THR A 7 -13.95 15.82 33.92
C THR A 7 -14.28 15.66 32.45
N GLY A 8 -14.47 16.80 31.78
CA GLY A 8 -14.41 16.86 30.34
C GLY A 8 -13.03 16.39 29.92
N ILE A 9 -12.94 15.15 29.45
CA ILE A 9 -11.82 14.73 28.62
C ILE A 9 -12.04 15.51 27.32
N GLY A 10 -11.47 16.71 27.28
CA GLY A 10 -11.19 17.40 26.04
C GLY A 10 -10.19 16.55 25.28
N THR A 11 -10.68 15.53 24.58
CA THR A 11 -9.98 15.02 23.41
C THR A 11 -10.05 16.16 22.42
N ASP A 12 -9.04 17.03 22.49
CA ASP A 12 -8.76 17.99 21.44
C ASP A 12 -8.75 17.21 20.12
N PRO A 13 -9.65 17.49 19.17
CA PRO A 13 -9.69 16.82 17.87
C PRO A 13 -8.58 17.36 16.96
N GLU A 14 -7.37 17.56 17.49
CA GLU A 14 -6.21 17.99 16.75
C GLU A 14 -6.01 17.04 15.56
N CYS A 15 -6.30 17.64 14.40
CA CYS A 15 -5.37 17.66 13.31
C CYS A 15 -5.26 16.33 12.54
N VAL A 16 -6.39 15.70 12.22
CA VAL A 16 -6.45 14.90 10.99
C VAL A 16 -6.32 15.88 9.82
N LYS A 17 -5.09 16.31 9.51
CA LYS A 17 -4.78 17.09 8.31
C LYS A 17 -5.30 16.30 7.12
N ARG A 18 -6.33 16.84 6.47
CA ARG A 18 -6.89 16.24 5.27
C ARG A 18 -5.92 16.51 4.12
N TYR A 19 -5.00 15.57 3.93
CA TYR A 19 -4.08 15.57 2.80
C TYR A 19 -4.85 15.38 1.48
N HIS A 20 -4.67 16.28 0.53
CA HIS A 20 -5.32 16.23 -0.78
C HIS A 20 -4.28 16.19 -1.89
N LEU A 21 -4.08 15.02 -2.49
CA LEU A 21 -3.31 14.87 -3.72
C LEU A 21 -4.19 15.23 -4.93
N ALA A 22 -3.68 16.09 -5.81
CA ALA A 22 -4.32 16.38 -7.08
C ALA A 22 -4.39 15.11 -7.95
N LYS A 23 -5.34 15.09 -8.89
CA LYS A 23 -5.53 13.93 -9.78
C LYS A 23 -4.28 13.66 -10.62
N SER A 24 -3.61 14.71 -11.10
CA SER A 24 -2.36 14.62 -11.87
C SER A 24 -1.23 13.99 -11.07
N GLU A 25 -1.06 14.38 -9.80
CA GLU A 25 -0.01 13.84 -8.92
C GLU A 25 -0.25 12.37 -8.61
N LYS A 26 -1.50 11.96 -8.36
CA LYS A 26 -1.85 10.55 -8.18
C LYS A 26 -1.47 9.70 -9.38
N VAL A 27 -1.71 10.21 -10.59
CA VAL A 27 -1.34 9.53 -11.84
C VAL A 27 0.18 9.44 -11.95
N ALA A 28 0.90 10.55 -11.77
CA ALA A 28 2.36 10.56 -11.85
C ALA A 28 3.03 9.63 -10.82
N LEU A 29 2.54 9.61 -9.57
CA LEU A 29 3.02 8.70 -8.52
C LEU A 29 2.76 7.24 -8.86
N LYS A 30 1.59 6.93 -9.44
CA LYS A 30 1.26 5.58 -9.89
C LYS A 30 2.18 5.13 -11.04
N ASP A 31 2.37 5.98 -12.04
CA ASP A 31 3.22 5.67 -13.20
C ASP A 31 4.67 5.44 -12.76
N LEU A 32 5.18 6.32 -11.89
CA LEU A 32 6.50 6.17 -11.29
C LEU A 32 6.64 4.83 -10.53
N LEU A 33 5.67 4.49 -9.67
CA LEU A 33 5.69 3.21 -8.97
C LEU A 33 5.70 2.03 -9.95
N GLN A 34 4.85 2.07 -10.99
CA GLN A 34 4.81 1.01 -12.00
C GLN A 34 6.14 0.86 -12.75
N GLN A 35 6.81 1.97 -13.04
CA GLN A 35 8.15 1.97 -13.64
C GLN A 35 9.17 1.35 -12.69
N ARG A 36 9.23 1.78 -11.43
CA ARG A 36 10.18 1.24 -10.44
C ARG A 36 10.01 -0.25 -10.20
N LEU A 37 8.76 -0.72 -10.09
CA LEU A 37 8.45 -2.14 -9.95
C LEU A 37 8.79 -2.96 -11.21
N HIS A 38 8.83 -2.33 -12.39
CA HIS A 38 9.30 -3.00 -13.59
C HIS A 38 10.83 -3.06 -13.63
N GLU A 39 11.51 -1.94 -13.37
CA GLU A 39 12.97 -1.83 -13.38
C GLU A 39 13.66 -2.73 -12.35
N CYS A 40 13.10 -2.85 -11.14
CA CYS A 40 13.68 -3.69 -10.09
C CYS A 40 13.36 -5.18 -10.23
N GLY A 41 12.61 -5.59 -11.28
CA GLY A 41 12.25 -6.99 -11.52
C GLY A 41 11.05 -7.50 -10.75
N TRP A 42 10.43 -6.71 -9.87
CA TRP A 42 9.32 -7.13 -9.01
C TRP A 42 8.17 -7.81 -9.77
N ARG A 43 7.82 -7.32 -10.97
CA ARG A 43 6.77 -7.97 -11.80
C ARG A 43 7.13 -9.43 -12.14
N LYS A 44 8.39 -9.70 -12.45
CA LYS A 44 8.86 -11.06 -12.78
C LYS A 44 8.84 -11.94 -11.53
N ASP A 45 9.23 -11.40 -10.38
CA ASP A 45 9.21 -12.14 -9.12
C ASP A 45 7.77 -12.52 -8.70
N VAL A 46 6.82 -11.60 -8.89
CA VAL A 46 5.40 -11.88 -8.63
C VAL A 46 4.84 -12.91 -9.61
N GLU A 47 5.19 -12.82 -10.89
CA GLU A 47 4.79 -13.80 -11.89
C GLU A 47 5.33 -15.20 -11.57
N GLN A 48 6.61 -15.30 -11.20
CA GLN A 48 7.21 -16.55 -10.76
C GLN A 48 6.47 -17.10 -9.53
N LYS A 49 6.18 -16.23 -8.55
CA LYS A 49 5.48 -16.66 -7.34
C LYS A 49 4.07 -17.18 -7.62
N ILE A 50 3.36 -16.58 -8.58
CA ILE A 50 2.06 -17.08 -9.05
C ILE A 50 2.22 -18.47 -9.66
N ARG A 51 3.22 -18.67 -10.53
CA ARG A 51 3.48 -19.97 -11.16
C ARG A 51 3.79 -21.04 -10.12
N ASP A 52 4.70 -20.76 -9.18
CA ASP A 52 5.07 -21.69 -8.10
C ASP A 52 3.82 -22.09 -7.28
N THR A 53 2.98 -21.12 -6.92
CA THR A 53 1.75 -21.37 -6.14
C THR A 53 0.75 -22.24 -6.91
N LEU A 54 0.64 -22.04 -8.22
CA LEU A 54 -0.22 -22.85 -9.09
C LEU A 54 0.32 -24.28 -9.28
N GLU A 55 1.64 -24.45 -9.36
CA GLU A 55 2.29 -25.75 -9.42
C GLU A 55 2.13 -26.52 -8.11
N GLU A 56 2.27 -25.86 -6.97
CA GLU A 56 2.12 -26.46 -5.64
C GLU A 56 0.69 -26.91 -5.32
N ARG A 57 -0.34 -26.11 -5.66
CA ARG A 57 -1.76 -26.45 -5.38
C ARG A 57 -2.44 -27.24 -6.50
N GLY A 58 -1.93 -27.17 -7.71
CA GLY A 58 -2.58 -27.67 -8.93
C GLY A 58 -3.66 -26.72 -9.45
N LEU A 59 -3.68 -26.53 -10.78
CA LEU A 59 -4.54 -25.58 -11.50
C LEU A 59 -6.05 -25.81 -11.30
N ALA A 60 -6.48 -27.04 -11.00
CA ALA A 60 -7.90 -27.38 -10.87
C ALA A 60 -8.51 -26.96 -9.52
N ASN A 61 -7.69 -26.56 -8.54
CA ASN A 61 -8.11 -26.43 -7.14
C ASN A 61 -8.26 -24.99 -6.65
N ILE A 62 -8.02 -23.98 -7.50
CA ILE A 62 -7.96 -22.58 -7.05
C ILE A 62 -8.69 -21.62 -8.01
N THR A 63 -9.54 -20.76 -7.44
CA THR A 63 -10.16 -19.66 -8.20
C THR A 63 -9.22 -18.47 -8.28
N HIS A 64 -9.47 -17.56 -9.23
CA HIS A 64 -8.71 -16.32 -9.36
C HIS A 64 -8.75 -15.47 -8.07
N GLU A 65 -9.90 -15.39 -7.40
CA GLU A 65 -10.07 -14.64 -6.16
C GLU A 65 -9.20 -15.21 -5.04
N GLN A 66 -9.20 -16.54 -4.89
CA GLN A 66 -8.37 -17.24 -3.90
C GLN A 66 -6.88 -17.03 -4.18
N LEU A 67 -6.47 -17.19 -5.45
CA LEU A 67 -5.10 -16.93 -5.87
C LEU A 67 -4.70 -15.48 -5.58
N SER A 68 -5.57 -14.51 -5.89
CA SER A 68 -5.31 -13.11 -5.63
C SER A 68 -5.16 -12.82 -4.13
N ALA A 69 -6.04 -13.38 -3.30
CA ALA A 69 -5.99 -13.20 -1.84
C ALA A 69 -4.69 -13.75 -1.24
N GLU A 70 -4.17 -14.85 -1.80
CA GLU A 70 -2.93 -15.48 -1.35
C GLU A 70 -1.67 -14.76 -1.87
N ILE A 71 -1.67 -14.35 -3.14
CA ILE A 71 -0.51 -13.73 -3.81
C ILE A 71 -0.32 -12.27 -3.42
N MET A 72 -1.40 -11.50 -3.26
CA MET A 72 -1.32 -10.06 -2.98
C MET A 72 -0.47 -9.69 -1.74
N PRO A 73 -0.58 -10.33 -0.57
CA PRO A 73 0.29 -10.01 0.56
C PRO A 73 1.77 -10.34 0.28
N GLN A 74 2.04 -11.43 -0.44
CA GLN A 74 3.40 -11.83 -0.81
C GLN A 74 4.00 -10.86 -1.83
N ALA A 75 3.24 -10.49 -2.85
CA ALA A 75 3.62 -9.47 -3.82
C ALA A 75 3.94 -8.14 -3.12
N ARG A 76 3.15 -7.71 -2.14
CA ARG A 76 3.44 -6.50 -1.35
C ARG A 76 4.73 -6.62 -0.53
N ALA A 77 5.03 -7.80 0.02
CA ALA A 77 6.25 -8.06 0.76
C ALA A 77 7.51 -8.03 -0.13
N LEU A 78 7.38 -8.48 -1.38
CA LEU A 78 8.47 -8.50 -2.38
C LEU A 78 8.90 -7.11 -2.86
N VAL A 79 8.13 -6.05 -2.58
CA VAL A 79 8.54 -4.69 -2.98
C VAL A 79 9.87 -4.35 -2.29
N PRO A 80 10.92 -3.92 -2.99
CA PRO A 80 12.17 -3.56 -2.35
C PRO A 80 12.02 -2.34 -1.41
N GLU A 81 12.78 -2.32 -0.32
CA GLU A 81 12.73 -1.22 0.66
C GLU A 81 13.08 0.13 0.02
N GLY A 82 14.05 0.15 -0.90
CA GLY A 82 14.42 1.35 -1.63
C GLY A 82 13.26 1.97 -2.41
N VAL A 83 12.46 1.13 -3.09
CA VAL A 83 11.26 1.58 -3.82
C VAL A 83 10.21 2.13 -2.85
N ARG A 84 9.95 1.44 -1.72
CA ARG A 84 9.01 1.94 -0.71
C ARG A 84 9.42 3.31 -0.15
N LYS A 85 10.70 3.46 0.19
CA LYS A 85 11.26 4.72 0.71
C LYS A 85 11.14 5.84 -0.32
N GLU A 86 11.48 5.58 -1.58
CA GLU A 86 11.31 6.55 -2.67
C GLU A 86 9.85 6.99 -2.79
N MET A 87 8.89 6.07 -2.76
CA MET A 87 7.47 6.43 -2.88
C MET A 87 6.97 7.26 -1.69
N VAL A 88 7.36 6.91 -0.46
CA VAL A 88 6.98 7.70 0.73
C VAL A 88 7.51 9.12 0.65
N MET A 89 8.74 9.29 0.18
CA MET A 89 9.34 10.61 -0.05
C MET A 89 8.58 11.41 -1.10
N ARG A 90 8.28 10.80 -2.26
CA ARG A 90 7.55 11.46 -3.36
C ARG A 90 6.13 11.84 -2.98
N VAL A 91 5.46 11.01 -2.16
CA VAL A 91 4.13 11.35 -1.62
C VAL A 91 4.23 12.54 -0.68
N ARG A 92 5.25 12.63 0.16
CA ARG A 92 5.44 13.80 1.06
C ARG A 92 5.69 15.08 0.26
N GLU A 93 6.55 15.03 -0.75
CA GLU A 93 6.81 16.15 -1.66
C GLU A 93 5.51 16.62 -2.34
N ALA A 94 4.69 15.69 -2.84
CA ALA A 94 3.40 16.01 -3.46
C ALA A 94 2.32 16.52 -2.46
N LEU A 95 2.53 16.36 -1.15
CA LEU A 95 1.63 16.89 -0.13
C LEU A 95 2.09 18.26 0.41
N GLU A 96 3.35 18.60 0.17
CA GLU A 96 3.97 19.87 0.56
C GLU A 96 3.99 20.89 -0.60
N SER A 97 3.70 20.45 -1.83
CA SER A 97 3.53 21.29 -3.02
C SER A 97 2.15 21.94 -3.11
#